data_AF-A0A5D2IS41-F1
#
_entry.id   AF-A0A5D2IS41-F1
#
_cell.length_a   1.000
_cell.length_b   1.000
_cell.length_c   1.000
_cell.angle_alpha   90.00
_cell.angle_beta   90.00
_cell.angle_gamma   90.00
#
_symmetry.space_group_name_H-M   'P 1'
#
loop_
_entity.id
_entity.type
_entity.pdbx_description
1 polymer ?
#
loop_
_entity_poly.entity_id
_entity_poly.type
_entity_poly.pdbx_seq_one_letter_code
_entity_poly.pdbx_strand_id
1 'polypeptide(L)'
;MAPATIMAGARRLVSSRRRTEAPRRRPSPSTLPKKLRPMSEIMARAKYAVVERADYSDIICEQCGSGERPGELLLCDKCDKGFHMRCLRPIVVRIPIGSWLCPKCSGHRRVRTFSQKRIIDFFKIQKSGDGKKKCNLSQDTRKRRRRPLVLLKKRRRLLPFIPSEDPNQRLKQMGTLASALTAMQMEFSDDLTYSSDMAPRSANQAKFENGGMQVLSREDMETLELCRSMSRRGECPPFIVVFDSCEGYTVEADAQIKDMTFIAEYTGDVDYIKNRENDDCDSMMTLLLATNPSESLVICPDKCGNIARFINGINNHTPEEY
;
A
#
# COMPACT_ATOMS: atom_id res chain seq x y z
N MET A 1 -68.00 36.00 47.99
CA MET A 1 -67.37 35.31 49.14
C MET A 1 -66.10 34.64 48.64
N ALA A 2 -64.94 35.15 49.04
CA ALA A 2 -63.64 34.49 48.85
C ALA A 2 -63.44 33.44 49.96
N PRO A 3 -62.50 32.48 49.76
CA PRO A 3 -61.23 32.66 50.46
C PRO A 3 -59.98 32.19 49.67
N ALA A 4 -58.84 32.72 50.11
CA ALA A 4 -57.48 32.24 49.87
C ALA A 4 -57.05 31.29 51.01
N THR A 5 -56.16 30.31 50.78
CA THR A 5 -55.08 29.89 51.72
C THR A 5 -54.06 28.95 51.05
N ILE A 6 -52.80 29.26 51.39
CA ILE A 6 -51.47 28.66 51.20
C ILE A 6 -51.38 27.12 51.35
N MET A 7 -50.55 26.46 50.54
CA MET A 7 -50.04 25.10 50.80
C MET A 7 -48.52 24.99 50.61
N ALA A 8 -47.94 24.15 51.47
CA ALA A 8 -46.56 24.13 51.93
C ALA A 8 -45.57 23.40 51.01
N GLY A 9 -44.28 23.74 51.16
CA GLY A 9 -43.15 23.13 50.47
C GLY A 9 -42.90 21.68 50.87
N ALA A 10 -42.78 20.79 49.87
CA ALA A 10 -42.37 19.40 50.04
C ALA A 10 -40.83 19.29 50.02
N ARG A 11 -40.25 18.94 51.17
CA ARG A 11 -38.85 18.52 51.30
C ARG A 11 -38.65 17.15 50.63
N ARG A 12 -37.81 17.05 49.59
CA ARG A 12 -37.30 15.76 49.09
C ARG A 12 -36.03 15.38 49.86
N LEU A 13 -36.08 14.19 50.47
CA LEU A 13 -34.94 13.49 51.04
C LEU A 13 -33.94 13.13 49.93
N VAL A 14 -32.77 13.75 49.97
CA VAL A 14 -31.62 13.39 49.12
C VAL A 14 -30.89 12.23 49.79
N SER A 15 -30.92 11.04 49.17
CA SER A 15 -30.07 9.93 49.61
C SER A 15 -28.63 10.21 49.20
N SER A 16 -27.76 10.29 50.20
CA SER A 16 -26.32 10.42 50.01
C SER A 16 -25.75 9.09 49.52
N ARG A 17 -25.42 9.00 48.23
CA ARG A 17 -24.51 7.98 47.69
C ARG A 17 -23.23 8.68 47.25
N ARG A 18 -22.17 8.48 48.03
CA ARG A 18 -20.81 8.97 47.80
C ARG A 18 -20.32 8.51 46.43
N ARG A 19 -20.09 9.44 45.51
CA ARG A 19 -19.31 9.22 44.29
C ARG A 19 -17.84 9.21 44.71
N THR A 20 -17.13 8.12 44.45
CA THR A 20 -15.68 8.02 44.64
C THR A 20 -15.00 9.01 43.70
N GLU A 21 -14.25 9.94 44.28
CA GLU A 21 -13.39 10.89 43.57
C GLU A 21 -12.12 10.16 43.13
N ALA A 22 -11.71 10.32 41.87
CA ALA A 22 -10.42 9.79 41.41
C ALA A 22 -9.28 10.49 42.18
N PRO A 23 -8.18 9.80 42.53
CA PRO A 23 -7.08 10.40 43.27
C PRO A 23 -6.52 11.61 42.54
N ARG A 24 -6.37 12.74 43.25
CA ARG A 24 -5.63 13.90 42.75
C ARG A 24 -4.21 13.46 42.42
N ARG A 25 -3.79 13.63 41.16
CA ARG A 25 -2.40 13.41 40.74
C ARG A 25 -1.49 14.29 41.61
N ARG A 26 -0.52 13.65 42.28
CA ARG A 26 0.63 14.36 42.87
C ARG A 26 1.32 15.18 41.76
N PRO A 27 1.76 16.42 42.03
CA PRO A 27 2.69 17.09 41.12
C PRO A 27 3.95 16.23 41.03
N SER A 28 4.30 15.82 39.82
CA SER A 28 5.62 15.27 39.53
C SER A 28 6.69 16.31 39.88
N PRO A 29 7.88 15.91 40.37
CA PRO A 29 8.98 16.86 40.55
C PRO A 29 9.28 17.48 39.18
N SER A 30 9.22 18.80 39.12
CA SER A 30 9.65 19.59 37.97
C SER A 30 11.05 19.16 37.56
N THR A 31 11.16 18.44 36.45
CA THR A 31 12.45 18.18 35.82
C THR A 31 12.88 19.49 35.19
N LEU A 32 13.83 20.17 35.86
CA LEU A 32 14.60 21.25 35.25
C LEU A 32 15.06 20.78 33.86
N PRO A 33 15.00 21.63 32.81
CA PRO A 33 15.56 21.27 31.52
C PRO A 33 17.04 20.94 31.73
N LYS A 34 17.40 19.66 31.58
CA LYS A 34 18.81 19.24 31.57
C LYS A 34 19.44 19.98 30.39
N LYS A 35 20.29 20.98 30.67
CA LYS A 35 21.15 21.58 29.64
C LYS A 35 21.89 20.44 28.95
N LEU A 36 21.50 20.14 27.72
CA LEU A 36 22.24 19.22 26.87
C LEU A 36 23.63 19.83 26.69
N ARG A 37 24.66 19.05 26.96
CA ARG A 37 26.05 19.50 26.78
C ARG A 37 26.28 19.73 25.29
N PRO A 38 26.97 20.81 24.89
CA PRO A 38 27.32 21.03 23.51
C PRO A 38 28.17 19.86 23.00
N MET A 39 28.00 19.51 21.72
CA MET A 39 28.68 18.36 21.09
C MET A 39 30.20 18.40 21.24
N SER A 40 30.79 19.60 21.30
CA SER A 40 32.21 19.80 21.57
C SER A 40 32.68 19.23 22.92
N GLU A 41 31.86 19.36 23.97
CA GLU A 41 32.19 18.84 25.30
C GLU A 41 32.04 17.31 25.37
N ILE A 42 31.09 16.76 24.60
CA ILE A 42 30.90 15.31 24.48
C ILE A 42 32.10 14.68 23.75
N MET A 43 32.50 15.27 22.63
CA MET A 43 33.65 14.84 21.82
C MET A 43 34.97 14.93 22.62
N ALA A 44 35.14 15.97 23.45
CA ALA A 44 36.35 16.14 24.26
C ALA A 44 36.49 15.12 25.40
N ARG A 45 35.38 14.52 25.86
CA ARG A 45 35.35 13.63 27.04
C ARG A 45 35.16 12.15 26.68
N ALA A 46 34.60 11.86 25.51
CA ALA A 46 34.51 10.49 24.99
C ALA A 46 35.91 10.01 24.61
N LYS A 47 36.45 9.04 25.37
CA LYS A 47 37.60 8.28 24.89
C LYS A 47 37.14 7.51 23.66
N TYR A 48 37.68 7.82 22.48
CA TYR A 48 37.55 6.95 21.32
C TYR A 48 38.11 5.59 21.74
N ALA A 49 37.23 4.62 21.97
CA ALA A 49 37.64 3.23 22.05
C ALA A 49 38.14 2.88 20.65
N VAL A 50 39.46 2.88 20.48
CA VAL A 50 40.09 2.17 19.37
C VAL A 50 39.75 0.71 19.63
N VAL A 51 38.67 0.23 19.00
CA VAL A 51 38.40 -1.20 18.93
C VAL A 51 39.59 -1.76 18.15
N GLU A 52 40.45 -2.52 18.83
CA GLU A 52 41.48 -3.31 18.15
C GLU A 52 40.80 -4.04 16.99
N ARG A 53 41.33 -3.87 15.77
CA ARG A 53 40.87 -4.64 14.61
C ARG A 53 41.16 -6.10 14.92
N ALA A 54 40.18 -6.83 15.42
CA ALA A 54 40.22 -8.28 15.38
C ALA A 54 40.42 -8.68 13.91
N ASP A 55 41.44 -9.49 13.64
CA ASP A 55 41.71 -10.04 12.32
C ASP A 55 40.54 -10.96 11.92
N TYR A 56 39.53 -10.41 11.27
CA TYR A 56 38.42 -11.17 10.67
C TYR A 56 38.81 -11.82 9.34
N SER A 57 40.12 -12.10 9.15
CA SER A 57 40.67 -12.68 7.91
C SER A 57 40.16 -14.09 7.63
N ASP A 58 39.58 -14.77 8.62
CA ASP A 58 39.11 -16.15 8.51
C ASP A 58 37.60 -16.26 8.23
N ILE A 59 36.88 -15.13 8.08
CA ILE A 59 35.44 -15.16 7.79
C ILE A 59 35.19 -15.45 6.31
N ILE A 60 34.62 -16.62 6.04
CA ILE A 60 34.16 -17.03 4.71
C ILE A 60 32.71 -16.64 4.47
N CYS A 61 32.36 -16.42 3.20
CA CYS A 61 30.96 -16.27 2.81
C CYS A 61 30.24 -17.62 2.86
N GLU A 62 29.15 -17.70 3.62
CA GLU A 62 28.31 -18.90 3.74
C GLU A 62 27.63 -19.35 2.44
N GLN A 63 27.54 -18.46 1.44
CA GLN A 63 26.81 -18.73 0.20
C GLN A 63 27.73 -19.29 -0.90
N CYS A 64 28.96 -18.78 -1.02
CA CYS A 64 29.91 -19.21 -2.05
C CYS A 64 31.11 -19.98 -1.48
N GLY A 65 31.26 -20.04 -0.16
CA GLY A 65 32.38 -20.70 0.53
C GLY A 65 33.72 -19.98 0.41
N SER A 66 33.76 -18.78 -0.20
CA SER A 66 35.00 -18.02 -0.42
C SER A 66 35.19 -16.90 0.61
N GLY A 67 36.44 -16.69 1.04
CA GLY A 67 36.88 -15.55 1.87
C GLY A 67 37.43 -14.37 1.05
N GLU A 68 37.38 -14.44 -0.28
CA GLU A 68 37.83 -13.33 -1.14
C GLU A 68 36.94 -12.09 -0.96
N ARG A 69 37.45 -10.89 -1.27
CA ARG A 69 36.70 -9.62 -1.15
C ARG A 69 36.10 -9.39 0.26
N PRO A 70 36.93 -9.39 1.33
CA PRO A 70 36.45 -9.19 2.70
C PRO A 70 35.79 -7.81 2.90
N GLY A 71 36.16 -6.79 2.12
CA GLY A 71 35.51 -5.48 2.13
C GLY A 71 34.07 -5.46 1.60
N GLU A 72 33.61 -6.53 0.94
CA GLU A 72 32.24 -6.70 0.45
C GLU A 72 31.41 -7.67 1.29
N LEU A 73 31.93 -8.08 2.46
CA LEU A 73 31.35 -9.12 3.30
C LEU A 73 30.54 -8.50 4.46
N LEU A 74 29.26 -8.86 4.54
CA LEU A 74 28.34 -8.47 5.61
C LEU A 74 28.28 -9.56 6.68
N LEU A 75 28.29 -9.14 7.95
CA LEU A 75 28.10 -10.02 9.10
C LEU A 75 26.66 -9.94 9.57
N CYS A 76 26.06 -11.10 9.83
CA CYS A 76 24.72 -11.18 10.40
C CYS A 76 24.74 -10.86 11.89
N ASP A 77 23.98 -9.85 12.33
CA ASP A 77 23.94 -9.43 13.75
C ASP A 77 23.34 -10.47 14.72
N LYS A 78 22.84 -11.60 14.21
CA LYS A 78 22.27 -12.69 15.02
C LYS A 78 23.14 -13.95 15.07
N CYS A 79 23.92 -14.24 14.04
CA CYS A 79 24.66 -15.50 13.95
C CYS A 79 26.12 -15.32 13.53
N ASP A 80 26.57 -14.07 13.38
CA ASP A 80 27.94 -13.65 13.09
C ASP A 80 28.56 -14.25 11.81
N LYS A 81 27.75 -14.91 10.99
CA LYS A 81 28.15 -15.50 9.71
C LYS A 81 28.30 -14.44 8.63
N GLY A 82 29.31 -14.63 7.78
CA GLY A 82 29.65 -13.77 6.65
C GLY A 82 28.87 -14.05 5.37
N PHE A 83 28.50 -12.99 4.65
CA PHE A 83 27.86 -13.06 3.35
C PHE A 83 28.37 -11.94 2.44
N HIS A 84 28.87 -12.28 1.25
CA HIS A 84 29.13 -11.22 0.27
C HIS A 84 27.83 -10.53 -0.12
N MET A 85 27.88 -9.21 -0.17
CA MET A 85 26.85 -8.33 -0.72
C MET A 85 26.25 -8.86 -2.04
N ARG A 86 27.11 -9.35 -2.95
CA ARG A 86 26.74 -9.91 -4.27
C ARG A 86 26.23 -11.35 -4.23
N CYS A 87 26.51 -12.10 -3.16
CA CYS A 87 26.04 -13.48 -2.99
C CYS A 87 24.64 -13.53 -2.37
N LEU A 88 24.18 -12.45 -1.74
CA LEU A 88 22.84 -12.33 -1.19
C LEU A 88 21.77 -12.24 -2.30
N ARG A 89 20.57 -12.72 -1.99
CA ARG A 89 19.37 -12.59 -2.83
C ARG A 89 18.23 -12.03 -1.98
N PRO A 90 17.81 -10.77 -2.18
CA PRO A 90 18.29 -9.82 -3.20
C PRO A 90 19.75 -9.39 -2.98
N ILE A 91 20.41 -8.93 -4.06
CA ILE A 91 21.79 -8.42 -3.99
C ILE A 91 21.79 -7.16 -3.12
N VAL A 92 22.69 -7.12 -2.14
CA VAL A 92 22.88 -5.92 -1.31
C VAL A 92 23.93 -5.06 -1.99
N VAL A 93 23.56 -3.88 -2.47
CA VAL A 93 24.48 -3.01 -3.23
C VAL A 93 25.28 -2.05 -2.34
N ARG A 94 24.86 -1.88 -1.08
CA ARG A 94 25.49 -0.99 -0.08
C ARG A 94 25.34 -1.59 1.31
N ILE A 95 26.28 -1.29 2.20
CA ILE A 95 26.20 -1.69 3.60
C ILE A 95 24.91 -1.10 4.22
N PRO A 96 24.01 -1.94 4.76
CA PRO A 96 22.77 -1.48 5.38
C PRO A 96 23.04 -0.54 6.56
N ILE A 97 22.19 0.46 6.74
CA ILE A 97 22.23 1.34 7.92
C ILE A 97 21.42 0.65 9.02
N GLY A 98 22.04 0.42 10.18
CA GLY A 98 21.41 -0.29 11.29
C GLY A 98 21.63 -1.80 11.23
N SER A 99 20.77 -2.57 11.89
CA SER A 99 20.98 -4.01 12.04
C SER A 99 20.66 -4.79 10.76
N TRP A 100 21.54 -5.72 10.39
CA TRP A 100 21.35 -6.61 9.24
C TRP A 100 21.36 -8.08 9.67
N LEU A 101 20.37 -8.82 9.16
CA LEU A 101 20.18 -10.24 9.44
C LEU A 101 20.27 -11.04 8.13
N CYS A 102 21.08 -12.09 8.11
CA CYS A 102 21.23 -12.95 6.93
C CYS A 102 19.94 -13.71 6.61
N PRO A 103 19.79 -14.26 5.39
CA PRO A 103 18.54 -14.91 4.98
C PRO A 103 18.02 -16.03 5.90
N LYS A 104 18.93 -16.74 6.57
CA LYS A 104 18.60 -17.77 7.57
C LYS A 104 18.07 -17.16 8.87
N CYS A 105 18.54 -15.97 9.25
CA CYS A 105 18.24 -15.29 10.51
C CYS A 105 17.13 -14.24 10.40
N SER A 106 17.02 -13.55 9.26
CA SER A 106 15.92 -12.64 8.93
C SER A 106 14.65 -13.40 8.59
N GLY A 107 14.73 -14.73 8.44
CA GLY A 107 13.60 -15.57 8.09
C GLY A 107 13.06 -15.15 6.74
N HIS A 108 13.91 -15.12 5.69
CA HIS A 108 13.47 -14.90 4.31
C HIS A 108 12.22 -15.76 4.09
N ARG A 109 11.06 -15.10 4.06
CA ARG A 109 9.82 -15.74 3.66
C ARG A 109 10.08 -16.10 2.21
N ARG A 110 10.43 -17.37 1.95
CA ARG A 110 10.22 -17.95 0.62
C ARG A 110 8.85 -17.46 0.20
N VAL A 111 8.76 -16.81 -0.97
CA VAL A 111 7.49 -16.44 -1.58
C VAL A 111 6.62 -17.69 -1.49
N ARG A 112 5.68 -17.69 -0.53
CA ARG A 112 4.93 -18.90 -0.19
C ARG A 112 3.98 -19.07 -1.36
N THR A 113 4.23 -20.06 -2.22
CA THR A 113 3.29 -20.40 -3.28
C THR A 113 1.91 -20.61 -2.64
N PHE A 114 0.94 -19.79 -3.03
CA PHE A 114 -0.41 -19.90 -2.50
C PHE A 114 -1.06 -21.13 -3.12
N SER A 115 -1.69 -21.97 -2.29
CA SER A 115 -2.59 -22.99 -2.82
C SER A 115 -3.81 -22.29 -3.42
N GLN A 116 -4.42 -22.91 -4.43
CA GLN A 116 -5.62 -22.36 -5.10
C GLN A 116 -6.71 -21.93 -4.11
N LYS A 117 -6.96 -22.72 -3.05
CA LYS A 117 -7.93 -22.37 -2.00
C LYS A 117 -7.55 -21.07 -1.28
N ARG A 118 -6.28 -20.92 -0.90
CA ARG A 118 -5.78 -19.70 -0.26
C ARG A 118 -5.88 -18.47 -1.17
N ILE A 119 -5.71 -18.62 -2.48
CA ILE A 119 -5.90 -17.52 -3.44
C ILE A 119 -7.36 -17.09 -3.46
N ILE A 120 -8.28 -18.05 -3.62
CA ILE A 120 -9.72 -17.78 -3.65
C ILE A 120 -10.17 -17.06 -2.37
N ASP A 121 -9.72 -17.53 -1.21
CA ASP A 121 -10.06 -16.93 0.08
C ASP A 121 -9.43 -15.53 0.24
N PHE A 122 -8.18 -15.36 -0.18
CA PHE A 122 -7.44 -14.09 -0.09
C PHE A 122 -8.11 -12.97 -0.90
N PHE A 123 -8.58 -13.27 -2.11
CA PHE A 123 -9.27 -12.32 -2.98
C PHE A 123 -10.81 -12.33 -2.82
N LYS A 124 -11.35 -13.12 -1.88
CA LYS A 124 -12.80 -13.28 -1.65
C LYS A 124 -13.58 -13.59 -2.94
N ILE A 125 -13.03 -14.45 -3.80
CA ILE A 125 -13.59 -14.75 -5.12
C ILE A 125 -14.95 -15.43 -4.98
N GLN A 126 -15.96 -14.84 -5.62
CA GLN A 126 -17.32 -15.38 -5.62
C GLN A 126 -17.40 -16.60 -6.52
N LYS A 127 -17.73 -17.77 -5.96
CA LYS A 127 -18.03 -18.97 -6.75
C LYS A 127 -19.37 -18.78 -7.44
N SER A 128 -19.35 -18.67 -8.76
CA SER A 128 -20.57 -18.81 -9.56
C SER A 128 -21.07 -20.24 -9.43
N GLY A 129 -22.32 -20.44 -9.03
CA GLY A 129 -22.99 -21.74 -9.14
C GLY A 129 -22.93 -22.23 -10.59
N ASP A 130 -22.72 -23.53 -10.75
CA ASP A 130 -22.51 -24.20 -12.04
C ASP A 130 -23.52 -23.75 -13.10
N GLY A 131 -23.00 -23.28 -14.23
CA GLY A 131 -23.80 -22.69 -15.28
C GLY A 131 -22.92 -22.00 -16.31
N LYS A 132 -22.46 -22.76 -17.32
CA LYS A 132 -21.91 -22.25 -18.58
C LYS A 132 -22.79 -21.12 -19.13
N LYS A 133 -22.49 -19.88 -18.78
CA LYS A 133 -22.86 -18.71 -19.56
C LYS A 133 -21.55 -18.19 -20.15
N LYS A 134 -21.23 -18.67 -21.35
CA LYS A 134 -20.33 -17.94 -22.24
C LYS A 134 -20.87 -16.51 -22.31
N CYS A 135 -20.10 -15.54 -21.82
CA CYS A 135 -20.26 -14.17 -22.26
C CYS A 135 -19.86 -14.15 -23.73
N ASN A 136 -20.83 -14.38 -24.62
CA ASN A 136 -20.66 -14.08 -26.02
C ASN A 136 -20.39 -12.57 -26.10
N LEU A 137 -19.13 -12.20 -26.34
CA LEU A 137 -18.79 -10.88 -26.82
C LEU A 137 -19.43 -10.77 -28.21
N SER A 138 -20.66 -10.25 -28.27
CA SER A 138 -21.33 -9.92 -29.51
C SER A 138 -20.48 -8.86 -30.21
N GLN A 139 -19.68 -9.32 -31.19
CA GLN A 139 -19.15 -8.45 -32.22
C GLN A 139 -20.35 -7.85 -32.94
N ASP A 140 -20.66 -6.59 -32.60
CA ASP A 140 -21.72 -5.80 -33.23
C ASP A 140 -21.31 -5.53 -34.69
N THR A 141 -21.57 -6.48 -35.57
CA THR A 141 -21.49 -6.33 -37.03
C THR A 141 -22.72 -5.56 -37.51
N ARG A 142 -22.87 -4.31 -37.06
CA ARG A 142 -23.83 -3.38 -37.66
C ARG A 142 -23.38 -3.05 -39.07
N LYS A 143 -24.15 -3.55 -40.04
CA LYS A 143 -24.12 -3.18 -41.47
C LYS A 143 -23.83 -1.68 -41.64
N ARG A 144 -22.64 -1.39 -42.16
CA ARG A 144 -22.12 -0.05 -42.44
C ARG A 144 -22.93 0.59 -43.57
N ARG A 145 -23.97 1.36 -43.25
CA ARG A 145 -24.51 2.37 -44.18
C ARG A 145 -23.42 3.41 -44.40
N ARG A 146 -22.92 3.49 -45.63
CA ARG A 146 -21.92 4.49 -46.05
C ARG A 146 -22.45 5.89 -45.75
N ARG A 147 -21.80 6.61 -44.83
CA ARG A 147 -21.92 8.06 -44.62
C ARG A 147 -20.57 8.70 -44.94
N PRO A 148 -20.52 9.97 -45.37
CA PRO A 148 -19.33 10.57 -45.99
C PRO A 148 -18.14 10.63 -45.04
N LEU A 149 -16.94 10.62 -45.62
CA LEU A 149 -15.64 10.78 -44.96
C LEU A 149 -15.54 12.14 -44.27
N VAL A 150 -16.07 12.22 -43.05
CA VAL A 150 -15.58 13.18 -42.05
C VAL A 150 -14.68 12.38 -41.13
N LEU A 151 -13.44 12.85 -40.94
CA LEU A 151 -12.48 12.28 -40.01
C LEU A 151 -13.04 12.41 -38.58
N LEU A 152 -13.90 11.49 -38.19
CA LEU A 152 -14.31 11.29 -36.80
C LEU A 152 -13.04 10.89 -36.06
N LYS A 153 -12.43 11.84 -35.34
CA LYS A 153 -11.42 11.54 -34.32
C LYS A 153 -11.93 10.34 -33.52
N LYS A 154 -11.22 9.21 -33.56
CA LYS A 154 -11.56 8.02 -32.75
C LYS A 154 -11.76 8.51 -31.33
N ARG A 155 -12.98 8.44 -30.80
CA ARG A 155 -13.23 8.76 -29.40
C ARG A 155 -12.38 7.79 -28.57
N ARG A 156 -11.43 8.31 -27.79
CA ARG A 156 -10.66 7.55 -26.80
C ARG A 156 -11.66 7.12 -25.73
N ARG A 157 -12.09 5.85 -25.75
CA ARG A 157 -12.96 5.25 -24.73
C ARG A 157 -12.18 4.18 -23.97
N LEU A 158 -12.53 3.94 -22.72
CA LEU A 158 -11.96 2.83 -21.96
C LEU A 158 -12.37 1.49 -22.59
N LEU A 159 -11.41 0.56 -22.61
CA LEU A 159 -11.64 -0.83 -22.96
C LEU A 159 -11.50 -1.69 -21.71
N PRO A 160 -12.32 -2.74 -21.54
CA PRO A 160 -12.08 -3.71 -20.48
C PRO A 160 -10.78 -4.47 -20.76
N PHE A 161 -10.12 -4.94 -19.70
CA PHE A 161 -9.02 -5.88 -19.85
C PHE A 161 -9.51 -7.23 -20.36
N ILE A 162 -8.59 -8.00 -20.94
CA ILE A 162 -8.85 -9.37 -21.40
C ILE A 162 -8.07 -10.30 -20.45
N PRO A 163 -8.76 -11.05 -19.57
CA PRO A 163 -8.11 -12.03 -18.70
C PRO A 163 -7.41 -13.13 -19.52
N SER A 164 -6.39 -13.76 -18.95
CA SER A 164 -5.82 -14.97 -19.55
C SER A 164 -6.87 -16.08 -19.63
N GLU A 165 -6.95 -16.76 -20.78
CA GLU A 165 -7.93 -17.83 -21.02
C GLU A 165 -7.73 -19.02 -20.07
N ASP A 166 -6.46 -19.41 -19.84
CA ASP A 166 -6.11 -20.50 -18.92
C ASP A 166 -6.37 -20.13 -17.44
N PRO A 167 -7.27 -20.85 -16.74
CA PRO A 167 -7.52 -20.62 -15.32
C PRO A 167 -6.27 -20.78 -14.44
N ASN A 168 -5.33 -21.65 -14.79
CA ASN A 168 -4.10 -21.84 -14.01
C ASN A 168 -3.18 -20.62 -14.14
N GLN A 169 -3.14 -20.01 -15.32
CA GLN A 169 -2.44 -18.75 -15.54
C GLN A 169 -3.03 -17.61 -14.69
N ARG A 170 -4.37 -17.49 -14.64
CA ARG A 170 -5.03 -16.51 -13.75
C ARG A 170 -4.73 -16.75 -12.27
N LEU A 171 -4.69 -18.01 -11.85
CA LEU A 171 -4.27 -18.37 -10.48
C LEU A 171 -2.82 -17.99 -10.20
N LYS A 172 -1.90 -18.20 -11.16
CA LYS A 172 -0.50 -17.77 -11.05
C LYS A 172 -0.42 -16.24 -10.88
N GLN A 173 -1.11 -15.49 -11.74
CA GLN A 173 -1.17 -14.01 -11.71
C GLN A 173 -1.63 -13.51 -10.33
N MET A 174 -2.80 -13.94 -9.87
CA MET A 174 -3.31 -13.61 -8.53
C MET A 174 -2.38 -14.07 -7.40
N GLY A 175 -1.73 -15.23 -7.54
CA GLY A 175 -0.81 -15.76 -6.55
C GLY A 175 0.44 -14.91 -6.37
N THR A 176 0.94 -14.26 -7.43
CA THR A 176 2.08 -13.33 -7.33
C THR A 176 1.70 -12.09 -6.53
N LEU A 177 0.55 -11.48 -6.81
CA LEU A 177 0.03 -10.34 -6.06
C LEU A 177 -0.21 -10.67 -4.58
N ALA A 178 -0.87 -11.79 -4.29
CA ALA A 178 -1.10 -12.23 -2.91
C ALA A 178 0.21 -12.42 -2.14
N SER A 179 1.24 -12.90 -2.84
CA SER A 179 2.57 -13.08 -2.26
C SER A 179 3.27 -11.76 -1.94
N ALA A 180 3.22 -10.79 -2.85
CA ALA A 180 3.78 -9.46 -2.63
C ALA A 180 3.08 -8.74 -1.46
N LEU A 181 1.74 -8.72 -1.46
CA LEU A 181 0.94 -8.13 -0.37
C LEU A 181 1.27 -8.81 0.97
N THR A 182 1.37 -10.15 1.01
CA THR A 182 1.73 -10.87 2.24
C THR A 182 3.16 -10.58 2.72
N ALA A 183 4.11 -10.38 1.80
CA ALA A 183 5.47 -10.00 2.15
C ALA A 183 5.52 -8.61 2.79
N MET A 184 4.68 -7.70 2.30
CA MET A 184 4.50 -6.34 2.85
C MET A 184 3.54 -6.26 4.05
N GLN A 185 2.99 -7.39 4.50
CA GLN A 185 2.02 -7.46 5.61
C GLN A 185 0.74 -6.65 5.34
N MET A 186 0.31 -6.61 4.08
CA MET A 186 -0.87 -5.90 3.64
C MET A 186 -2.07 -6.82 3.42
N GLU A 187 -3.26 -6.26 3.63
CA GLU A 187 -4.52 -6.86 3.21
C GLU A 187 -4.87 -6.47 1.76
N PHE A 188 -5.53 -7.37 1.04
CA PHE A 188 -6.05 -7.04 -0.28
C PHE A 188 -7.33 -6.21 -0.17
N SER A 189 -7.37 -5.08 -0.87
CA SER A 189 -8.56 -4.27 -1.08
C SER A 189 -8.60 -3.73 -2.51
N ASP A 190 -9.67 -4.00 -3.25
CA ASP A 190 -9.92 -3.46 -4.59
C ASP A 190 -10.86 -2.24 -4.58
N ASP A 191 -11.04 -1.63 -3.40
CA ASP A 191 -11.86 -0.46 -3.17
C ASP A 191 -11.11 0.54 -2.25
N LEU A 192 -11.48 1.82 -2.35
CA LEU A 192 -11.11 2.83 -1.36
C LEU A 192 -11.74 2.51 0.00
N THR A 193 -10.93 2.51 1.04
CA THR A 193 -11.36 2.25 2.43
C THR A 193 -11.37 3.55 3.25
N TYR A 194 -12.27 3.61 4.22
CA TYR A 194 -12.48 4.79 5.06
C TYR A 194 -12.62 4.34 6.52
N SER A 195 -11.79 4.89 7.39
CA SER A 195 -11.73 4.56 8.81
C SER A 195 -12.13 5.76 9.66
N SER A 196 -12.60 5.53 10.90
CA SER A 196 -13.09 6.62 11.76
C SER A 196 -12.00 7.55 12.27
N ASP A 197 -10.75 7.09 12.26
CA ASP A 197 -9.54 7.83 12.61
C ASP A 197 -8.89 8.55 11.41
N MET A 198 -9.43 8.34 10.20
CA MET A 198 -8.94 8.93 8.94
C MET A 198 -10.02 9.80 8.29
N ALA A 199 -9.88 10.10 6.99
CA ALA A 199 -10.88 10.86 6.27
C ALA A 199 -12.19 10.06 6.11
N PRO A 200 -13.35 10.63 6.43
CA PRO A 200 -14.63 9.97 6.19
C PRO A 200 -14.96 9.97 4.69
N ARG A 201 -15.76 9.00 4.25
CA ARG A 201 -16.23 8.93 2.85
C ARG A 201 -16.92 10.21 2.37
N SER A 202 -17.58 10.94 3.28
CA SER A 202 -18.22 12.22 2.97
C SER A 202 -17.25 13.34 2.61
N ALA A 203 -15.96 13.23 2.96
CA ALA A 203 -14.92 14.19 2.54
C ALA A 203 -14.54 14.01 1.06
N ASN A 204 -14.63 12.78 0.54
CA ASN A 204 -14.31 12.48 -0.85
C ASN A 204 -15.46 12.90 -1.79
N GLN A 205 -15.51 14.18 -2.13
CA GLN A 205 -16.45 14.72 -3.12
C GLN A 205 -15.67 15.48 -4.20
N ALA A 206 -15.72 14.99 -5.44
CA ALA A 206 -15.00 15.57 -6.58
C ALA A 206 -15.29 17.06 -6.85
N LYS A 207 -16.42 17.58 -6.36
CA LYS A 207 -16.76 19.01 -6.43
C LYS A 207 -15.81 19.92 -5.64
N PHE A 208 -15.04 19.36 -4.71
CA PHE A 208 -14.05 20.08 -3.91
C PHE A 208 -12.70 20.19 -4.61
N GLU A 209 -12.48 19.48 -5.73
CA GLU A 209 -11.25 19.55 -6.52
C GLU A 209 -11.04 20.97 -7.06
N ASN A 210 -9.87 21.54 -6.77
CA ASN A 210 -9.49 22.84 -7.27
C ASN A 210 -9.28 22.78 -8.78
N GLY A 211 -10.00 23.62 -9.53
CA GLY A 211 -9.99 23.57 -11.00
C GLY A 211 -10.97 22.55 -11.61
N GLY A 212 -11.69 21.79 -10.78
CA GLY A 212 -12.68 20.82 -11.20
C GLY A 212 -12.09 19.48 -11.66
N MET A 213 -12.90 18.42 -11.56
CA MET A 213 -12.52 17.06 -11.92
C MET A 213 -13.32 16.57 -13.13
N GLN A 214 -12.64 15.92 -14.08
CA GLN A 214 -13.30 15.32 -15.23
C GLN A 214 -14.33 14.26 -14.80
N VAL A 215 -15.51 14.28 -15.43
CA VAL A 215 -16.57 13.30 -15.16
C VAL A 215 -16.44 12.12 -16.10
N LEU A 216 -16.39 10.91 -15.55
CA LEU A 216 -16.35 9.68 -16.32
C LEU A 216 -17.66 9.50 -17.11
N SER A 217 -17.55 9.16 -18.40
CA SER A 217 -18.73 8.97 -19.25
C SER A 217 -19.54 7.74 -18.82
N ARG A 218 -20.83 7.67 -19.18
CA ARG A 218 -21.65 6.49 -18.87
C ARG A 218 -21.09 5.20 -19.45
N GLU A 219 -20.57 5.25 -20.67
CA GLU A 219 -19.95 4.09 -21.35
C GLU A 219 -18.68 3.62 -20.63
N ASP A 220 -17.88 4.56 -20.14
CA ASP A 220 -16.65 4.25 -19.39
C ASP A 220 -16.97 3.73 -17.98
N MET A 221 -18.03 4.25 -17.33
CA MET A 221 -18.54 3.72 -16.05
C MET A 221 -19.04 2.27 -16.21
N GLU A 222 -19.76 1.96 -17.29
CA GLU A 222 -20.18 0.58 -17.60
C GLU A 222 -18.97 -0.34 -17.81
N THR A 223 -17.92 0.17 -18.46
CA THR A 223 -16.66 -0.57 -18.67
C THR A 223 -15.92 -0.83 -17.35
N LEU A 224 -15.87 0.16 -16.46
CA LEU A 224 -15.29 0.02 -15.12
C LEU A 224 -16.04 -1.02 -14.28
N GLU A 225 -17.38 -0.98 -14.25
CA GLU A 225 -18.17 -1.95 -13.49
C GLU A 225 -18.04 -3.36 -14.07
N LEU A 226 -17.93 -3.50 -15.40
CA LEU A 226 -17.59 -4.77 -16.03
C LEU A 226 -16.25 -5.31 -15.49
N CYS A 227 -15.21 -4.48 -15.47
CA CYS A 227 -13.89 -4.86 -14.94
C CYS A 227 -13.96 -5.29 -13.47
N ARG A 228 -14.64 -4.54 -12.61
CA ARG A 228 -14.86 -4.91 -11.21
C ARG A 228 -15.59 -6.25 -11.07
N SER A 229 -16.62 -6.48 -11.89
CA SER A 229 -17.38 -7.74 -11.88
C SER A 229 -16.52 -8.95 -12.28
N MET A 230 -15.60 -8.77 -13.23
CA MET A 230 -14.62 -9.79 -13.63
C MET A 230 -13.66 -10.11 -12.48
N SER A 231 -13.08 -9.10 -11.83
CA SER A 231 -12.20 -9.29 -10.69
C SER A 231 -12.88 -10.07 -9.55
N ARG A 232 -14.14 -9.75 -9.20
CA ARG A 232 -14.91 -10.44 -8.15
C ARG A 232 -15.13 -11.94 -8.42
N ARG A 233 -15.09 -12.37 -9.69
CA ARG A 233 -15.22 -13.79 -10.09
C ARG A 233 -13.88 -14.46 -10.43
N GLY A 234 -12.75 -13.81 -10.15
CA GLY A 234 -11.41 -14.38 -10.36
C GLY A 234 -10.88 -14.24 -11.79
N GLU A 235 -11.51 -13.38 -12.59
CA GLU A 235 -11.00 -12.96 -13.89
C GLU A 235 -10.21 -11.66 -13.70
N CYS A 236 -8.92 -11.80 -13.39
CA CYS A 236 -8.02 -10.68 -13.18
C CYS A 236 -7.44 -10.15 -14.51
N PRO A 237 -7.00 -8.88 -14.56
CA PRO A 237 -6.16 -8.41 -15.66
C PRO A 237 -4.85 -9.21 -15.72
N PRO A 238 -4.28 -9.41 -16.93
CA PRO A 238 -3.17 -10.35 -17.14
C PRO A 238 -1.83 -9.76 -16.70
N PHE A 239 -1.66 -9.60 -15.39
CA PHE A 239 -0.46 -9.04 -14.77
C PHE A 239 0.19 -10.02 -13.80
N ILE A 240 1.51 -9.97 -13.72
CA ILE A 240 2.29 -10.65 -12.69
C ILE A 240 3.06 -9.61 -11.87
N VAL A 241 3.14 -9.86 -10.56
CA VAL A 241 4.03 -9.09 -9.68
C VAL A 241 5.36 -9.82 -9.58
N VAL A 242 6.43 -9.17 -10.00
CA VAL A 242 7.80 -9.70 -10.02
C VAL A 242 8.64 -8.91 -9.04
N PHE A 243 9.69 -9.53 -8.48
CA PHE A 243 10.65 -8.82 -7.65
C PHE A 243 11.92 -8.59 -8.45
N ASP A 244 12.29 -7.32 -8.60
CA ASP A 244 13.54 -6.84 -9.17
C ASP A 244 14.47 -6.30 -8.04
N SER A 245 15.78 -6.52 -8.18
CA SER A 245 16.74 -6.12 -7.14
C SER A 245 17.02 -4.63 -7.06
N CYS A 246 16.78 -3.89 -8.14
CA CYS A 246 16.99 -2.46 -8.24
C CYS A 246 15.70 -1.69 -7.96
N GLU A 247 14.57 -2.23 -8.40
CA GLU A 247 13.28 -1.53 -8.36
C GLU A 247 12.32 -2.05 -7.28
N GLY A 248 12.61 -3.19 -6.65
CA GLY A 248 11.71 -3.82 -5.69
C GLY A 248 10.60 -4.60 -6.40
N TYR A 249 9.37 -4.54 -5.90
CA TYR A 249 8.25 -5.19 -6.57
C TYR A 249 7.81 -4.40 -7.81
N THR A 250 7.72 -5.08 -8.95
CA THR A 250 7.32 -4.53 -10.23
C THR A 250 6.09 -5.27 -10.77
N VAL A 251 5.37 -4.64 -11.69
CA VAL A 251 4.22 -5.24 -12.39
C VAL A 251 4.52 -5.38 -13.86
N GLU A 252 4.44 -6.60 -14.37
CA GLU A 252 4.67 -6.92 -15.78
C GLU A 252 3.40 -7.47 -16.42
N ALA A 253 3.19 -7.16 -17.71
CA ALA A 253 2.11 -7.74 -18.50
C ALA A 253 2.44 -9.20 -18.84
N ASP A 254 1.57 -10.13 -18.46
CA ASP A 254 1.65 -11.57 -18.74
C ASP A 254 0.81 -11.96 -19.98
N ALA A 255 0.18 -10.98 -20.63
CA ALA A 255 -0.46 -11.09 -21.94
C ALA A 255 -0.53 -9.72 -22.63
N GLN A 256 -0.98 -9.70 -23.90
CA GLN A 256 -1.14 -8.47 -24.66
C GLN A 256 -2.21 -7.54 -24.05
N ILE A 257 -1.86 -6.26 -23.90
CA ILE A 257 -2.75 -5.20 -23.43
C ILE A 257 -2.93 -4.20 -24.57
N LYS A 258 -4.18 -3.87 -24.90
CA LYS A 258 -4.50 -2.92 -25.97
C LYS A 258 -4.40 -1.50 -25.43
N ASP A 259 -4.13 -0.56 -26.34
CA ASP A 259 -4.27 0.86 -26.06
C ASP A 259 -5.69 1.16 -25.51
N MET A 260 -5.77 2.07 -24.55
CA MET A 260 -6.98 2.45 -23.79
C MET A 260 -7.60 1.36 -22.89
N THR A 261 -6.91 0.25 -22.63
CA THR A 261 -7.40 -0.76 -21.67
C THR A 261 -7.31 -0.27 -20.23
N PHE A 262 -8.39 -0.43 -19.46
CA PHE A 262 -8.41 -0.23 -18.02
C PHE A 262 -7.50 -1.26 -17.33
N ILE A 263 -6.59 -0.78 -16.48
CA ILE A 263 -5.57 -1.58 -15.78
C ILE A 263 -6.05 -1.93 -14.37
N ALA A 264 -6.13 -0.92 -13.50
CA ALA A 264 -6.55 -1.04 -12.11
C ALA A 264 -6.95 0.34 -11.57
N GLU A 265 -7.80 0.35 -10.55
CA GLU A 265 -7.99 1.53 -9.70
C GLU A 265 -6.86 1.59 -8.66
N TYR A 266 -6.41 2.79 -8.29
CA TYR A 266 -5.45 2.94 -7.20
C TYR A 266 -6.21 2.92 -5.87
N THR A 267 -6.01 1.88 -5.06
CA THR A 267 -6.82 1.64 -3.85
C THR A 267 -5.96 1.64 -2.58
N GLY A 268 -6.63 1.90 -1.45
CA GLY A 268 -6.01 1.97 -0.13
C GLY A 268 -6.87 2.79 0.83
N ASP A 269 -6.33 3.03 2.03
CA ASP A 269 -7.00 3.86 3.02
C ASP A 269 -6.98 5.33 2.58
N VAL A 270 -8.13 5.99 2.65
CA VAL A 270 -8.24 7.42 2.33
C VAL A 270 -8.03 8.25 3.58
N ASP A 271 -7.08 9.16 3.53
CA ASP A 271 -6.73 10.05 4.63
C ASP A 271 -6.53 11.50 4.15
N TYR A 272 -6.44 12.44 5.08
CA TYR A 272 -6.08 13.82 4.78
C TYR A 272 -4.58 13.94 4.57
N ILE A 273 -4.15 14.76 3.59
CA ILE A 273 -2.72 15.01 3.33
C ILE A 273 -1.99 15.51 4.60
N LYS A 274 -2.62 16.41 5.36
CA LYS A 274 -2.07 16.95 6.62
C LYS A 274 -1.77 15.87 7.68
N ASN A 275 -2.45 14.73 7.63
CA ASN A 275 -2.23 13.63 8.58
C ASN A 275 -1.01 12.78 8.20
N ARG A 276 -0.49 12.95 6.98
CA ARG A 276 0.54 12.10 6.36
C ARG A 276 1.82 12.87 6.01
N GLU A 277 1.99 14.09 6.52
CA GLU A 277 3.17 14.95 6.23
C GLU A 277 4.51 14.32 6.66
N ASN A 278 4.48 13.47 7.69
CA ASN A 278 5.66 12.78 8.21
C ASN A 278 5.59 11.26 8.00
N ASP A 279 4.74 10.80 7.08
CA ASP A 279 4.58 9.39 6.73
C ASP A 279 5.73 8.92 5.82
N ASP A 280 6.24 7.71 6.04
CA ASP A 280 7.34 7.12 5.28
C ASP A 280 6.87 6.17 4.16
N CYS A 281 5.55 6.08 3.92
CA CYS A 281 4.98 5.31 2.82
C CYS A 281 5.43 5.86 1.46
N ASP A 282 6.10 5.00 0.69
CA ASP A 282 6.64 5.27 -0.65
C ASP A 282 5.59 5.24 -1.77
N SER A 283 4.33 4.98 -1.44
CA SER A 283 3.29 4.62 -2.39
C SER A 283 2.00 5.41 -2.19
N MET A 284 2.09 6.59 -1.59
CA MET A 284 0.98 7.53 -1.46
C MET A 284 0.55 8.07 -2.83
N MET A 285 -0.77 8.18 -3.05
CA MET A 285 -1.35 8.71 -4.29
C MET A 285 -2.38 9.78 -3.99
N THR A 286 -2.23 10.97 -4.57
CA THR A 286 -3.19 12.07 -4.41
C THR A 286 -4.57 11.66 -4.93
N LEU A 287 -5.61 11.91 -4.12
CA LEU A 287 -7.01 11.63 -4.50
C LEU A 287 -7.79 12.90 -4.82
N LEU A 288 -7.59 13.96 -4.03
CA LEU A 288 -8.34 15.21 -4.12
C LEU A 288 -7.44 16.36 -3.67
N LEU A 289 -7.27 17.37 -4.51
CA LEU A 289 -6.59 18.63 -4.18
C LEU A 289 -7.63 19.73 -3.99
N ALA A 290 -8.03 19.93 -2.74
CA ALA A 290 -9.01 20.94 -2.40
C ALA A 290 -8.41 22.36 -2.41
N THR A 291 -9.26 23.37 -2.60
CA THR A 291 -8.85 24.78 -2.48
C THR A 291 -8.27 25.07 -1.10
N ASN A 292 -8.85 24.48 -0.05
CA ASN A 292 -8.28 24.46 1.29
C ASN A 292 -7.35 23.24 1.44
N PRO A 293 -6.03 23.42 1.63
CA PRO A 293 -5.09 22.29 1.73
C PRO A 293 -5.44 21.31 2.85
N SER A 294 -6.06 21.78 3.94
CA SER A 294 -6.45 20.94 5.08
C SER A 294 -7.60 19.95 4.79
N GLU A 295 -8.25 20.08 3.63
CA GLU A 295 -9.31 19.21 3.13
C GLU A 295 -8.84 18.29 1.99
N SER A 296 -7.57 18.41 1.56
CA SER A 296 -7.02 17.56 0.50
C SER A 296 -6.82 16.12 0.99
N LEU A 297 -7.05 15.17 0.09
CA LEU A 297 -7.06 13.75 0.39
C LEU A 297 -5.95 13.00 -0.37
N VAL A 298 -5.46 11.95 0.27
CA VAL A 298 -4.45 11.02 -0.24
C VAL A 298 -4.90 9.58 0.01
N ILE A 299 -4.61 8.70 -0.93
CA ILE A 299 -4.73 7.25 -0.80
C ILE A 299 -3.41 6.73 -0.24
N CYS A 300 -3.50 5.97 0.85
CA CYS A 300 -2.38 5.38 1.56
C CYS A 300 -2.52 3.86 1.50
N PRO A 301 -1.80 3.18 0.60
CA PRO A 301 -1.88 1.73 0.49
C PRO A 301 -0.91 1.04 1.46
N ASP A 302 -0.69 1.55 2.66
CA ASP A 302 0.27 1.03 3.66
C ASP A 302 -0.22 -0.26 4.34
N LYS A 303 -1.51 -0.33 4.66
CA LYS A 303 -2.14 -1.48 5.33
C LYS A 303 -2.98 -2.32 4.38
N CYS A 304 -3.65 -1.68 3.42
CA CYS A 304 -4.49 -2.36 2.45
C CYS A 304 -4.33 -1.75 1.05
N GLY A 305 -4.52 -2.56 0.02
CA GLY A 305 -4.44 -2.09 -1.37
C GLY A 305 -4.50 -3.22 -2.38
N ASN A 306 -4.31 -2.89 -3.65
CA ASN A 306 -4.31 -3.84 -4.76
C ASN A 306 -2.99 -3.80 -5.54
N ILE A 307 -3.03 -4.23 -6.80
CA ILE A 307 -1.86 -4.29 -7.68
C ILE A 307 -1.30 -2.91 -8.05
N ALA A 308 -2.12 -1.85 -8.02
CA ALA A 308 -1.74 -0.54 -8.56
C ALA A 308 -0.55 0.08 -7.82
N ARG A 309 -0.40 -0.20 -6.53
CA ARG A 309 0.72 0.29 -5.71
C ARG A 309 2.09 -0.27 -6.11
N PHE A 310 2.13 -1.35 -6.89
CA PHE A 310 3.34 -2.02 -7.36
C PHE A 310 3.73 -1.63 -8.78
N ILE A 311 2.97 -0.74 -9.44
CA ILE A 311 3.28 -0.27 -10.79
C ILE A 311 4.39 0.78 -10.71
N ASN A 312 5.48 0.54 -11.44
CA ASN A 312 6.65 1.41 -11.44
C ASN A 312 6.41 2.74 -12.15
N GLY A 313 7.07 3.79 -11.66
CA GLY A 313 7.13 5.09 -12.31
C GLY A 313 8.34 5.22 -13.27
N ILE A 314 8.26 6.18 -14.18
CA ILE A 314 9.39 6.55 -15.06
C ILE A 314 10.36 7.50 -14.35
N ASN A 315 11.59 7.59 -14.87
CA ASN A 315 12.53 8.61 -14.43
C ASN A 315 12.29 9.95 -15.16
N ASN A 316 11.74 10.93 -14.43
CA ASN A 316 11.42 12.25 -14.98
C ASN A 316 12.64 13.16 -15.24
N HIS A 317 13.87 12.71 -14.95
CA HIS A 317 15.09 13.53 -15.06
C HIS A 317 16.02 13.09 -16.19
N THR A 318 15.78 11.94 -16.81
CA THR A 318 16.56 11.44 -17.93
C THR A 318 15.85 11.76 -19.24
N PRO A 319 16.41 12.59 -20.13
CA PRO A 319 15.91 12.68 -21.49
C PRO A 319 16.19 11.34 -22.18
N GLU A 320 15.15 10.59 -22.51
CA GLU A 320 15.28 9.37 -23.31
C GLU A 320 15.75 9.77 -24.72
N GLU A 321 16.96 9.35 -25.11
CA GLU A 321 17.39 9.41 -26.51
C GLU A 321 16.62 8.32 -27.27
N TYR A 322 15.59 8.73 -28.00
CA TYR A 322 14.84 7.89 -28.96
C TYR A 322 15.52 7.87 -30.32
#